data_AF-A0A927CSI5-F1
#
_entry.id   AF-A0A927CSI5-F1
#
_cell.length_a   1.000
_cell.length_b   1.000
_cell.length_c   1.000
_cell.angle_alpha   90.00
_cell.angle_beta   90.00
_cell.angle_gamma   90.00
#
_symmetry.space_group_name_H-M   'P 1'
#
loop_
_entity.id
_entity.type
_entity.pdbx_description
1 polymer ?
#
loop_
_entity_poly.entity_id
_entity_poly.type
_entity_poly.pdbx_seq_one_letter_code
_entity_poly.pdbx_strand_id
1 'polypeptide(L)'
;MMLYGVEGVHWKDVGEGLREDLMLDDNGAPAYQVRSWMLGHVEMNRWPADTHPTILKYRANQSQDAVNSITLGFNFDASKVSVEYTNTLAEFNTSILPIKLGLLGYETSFPAALEKMKAAGLDKVVAEFDRQFKEWLGTK
;
A
#
# COMPACT_ATOMS: atom_id res chain seq x y z
N MET A 1 -6.83 -15.00 20.32
CA MET A 1 -5.49 -15.61 20.18
C MET A 1 -4.66 -14.99 19.05
N MET A 2 -5.08 -15.04 17.78
CA MET A 2 -4.23 -14.62 16.65
C MET A 2 -3.77 -13.16 16.68
N LEU A 3 -4.68 -12.18 16.85
CA LEU A 3 -4.31 -10.75 16.74
C LEU A 3 -3.67 -10.17 18.01
N TYR A 4 -4.18 -10.53 19.19
CA TYR A 4 -3.81 -9.89 20.47
C TYR A 4 -3.23 -10.88 21.50
N GLY A 5 -3.08 -12.15 21.13
CA GLY A 5 -2.61 -13.19 22.03
C GLY A 5 -3.75 -13.81 22.85
N VAL A 6 -3.37 -14.45 23.94
CA VAL A 6 -4.26 -15.12 24.89
C VAL A 6 -5.01 -14.08 25.74
N GLU A 7 -6.34 -14.13 25.73
CA GLU A 7 -7.19 -13.27 26.55
C GLU A 7 -7.00 -13.60 28.04
N GLY A 8 -7.02 -12.58 28.90
CA GLY A 8 -6.70 -12.66 30.33
C GLY A 8 -5.20 -12.70 30.65
N VAL A 9 -4.33 -12.92 29.64
CA VAL A 9 -2.86 -12.85 29.78
C VAL A 9 -2.31 -11.62 29.07
N HIS A 10 -2.61 -11.48 27.78
CA HIS A 10 -2.06 -10.40 26.95
C HIS A 10 -3.01 -9.22 26.84
N TRP A 11 -4.32 -9.47 26.86
CA TRP A 11 -5.36 -8.46 26.69
C TRP A 11 -6.67 -8.91 27.36
N LYS A 12 -7.61 -7.99 27.59
CA LYS A 12 -9.00 -8.28 27.96
C LYS A 12 -9.98 -7.48 27.12
N ASP A 13 -11.14 -8.07 26.86
CA ASP A 13 -12.27 -7.36 26.26
C ASP A 13 -12.84 -6.33 27.26
N VAL A 14 -13.10 -5.11 26.79
CA VAL A 14 -13.74 -4.05 27.58
C VAL A 14 -15.03 -3.52 26.92
N GLY A 15 -15.55 -4.23 25.92
CA GLY A 15 -16.78 -3.86 25.21
C GLY A 15 -16.55 -2.95 24.01
N GLU A 16 -17.59 -2.76 23.19
CA GLU A 16 -17.62 -1.78 22.07
C GLU A 16 -16.48 -1.91 21.04
N GLY A 17 -15.94 -3.11 20.84
CA GLY A 17 -14.78 -3.30 19.97
C GLY A 17 -13.50 -2.67 20.53
N LEU A 18 -13.42 -2.53 21.86
CA LEU A 18 -12.24 -2.08 22.58
C LEU A 18 -11.57 -3.24 23.33
N ARG A 19 -10.31 -3.03 23.69
CA ARG A 19 -9.51 -3.93 24.53
C ARG A 19 -8.64 -3.13 25.49
N GLU A 20 -8.31 -3.74 26.61
CA GLU A 20 -7.21 -3.30 27.47
C GLU A 20 -6.04 -4.27 27.30
N ASP A 21 -4.85 -3.73 27.06
CA ASP A 21 -3.62 -4.51 26.93
C ASP A 21 -3.06 -4.77 28.34
N LEU A 22 -2.88 -6.05 28.70
CA LEU A 22 -2.54 -6.50 30.06
C LEU A 22 -1.03 -6.76 30.24
N MET A 23 -0.38 -7.24 29.17
CA MET A 23 1.05 -7.50 29.16
C MET A 23 1.72 -6.52 28.22
N LEU A 24 2.67 -5.76 28.74
CA LEU A 24 3.41 -4.73 28.00
C LEU A 24 4.89 -5.11 27.88
N ASP A 25 5.52 -4.66 26.81
CA ASP A 25 6.97 -4.73 26.61
C ASP A 25 7.69 -3.60 27.38
N ASP A 26 9.02 -3.58 27.32
CA ASP A 26 9.86 -2.59 28.00
C ASP A 26 9.60 -1.13 27.54
N ASN A 27 8.94 -0.94 26.40
CA ASN A 27 8.57 0.37 25.86
C ASN A 27 7.13 0.76 26.21
N GLY A 28 6.41 -0.07 26.97
CA GLY A 28 5.01 0.15 27.32
C GLY A 28 4.03 -0.17 26.19
N ALA A 29 4.47 -0.83 25.11
CA ALA A 29 3.59 -1.31 24.04
C ALA A 29 3.07 -2.72 24.36
N PRO A 30 2.01 -3.20 23.70
CA PRO A 30 1.50 -4.56 23.93
C PRO A 30 2.57 -5.62 23.64
N ALA A 31 2.86 -6.48 24.63
CA ALA A 31 3.90 -7.51 24.55
C ALA A 31 3.63 -8.54 23.44
N TYR A 32 2.38 -8.69 23.03
CA TYR A 32 2.00 -9.47 21.86
C TYR A 32 0.93 -8.73 21.06
N GLN A 33 1.22 -8.47 19.78
CA GLN A 33 0.24 -8.03 18.81
C GLN A 33 0.68 -8.40 17.40
N VAL A 34 -0.23 -8.93 16.60
CA VAL A 34 -0.06 -9.05 15.16
C VAL A 34 -0.66 -7.83 14.50
N ARG A 35 -0.04 -7.36 13.41
CA ARG A 35 -0.50 -6.18 12.68
C ARG A 35 -1.89 -6.44 12.09
N SER A 36 -2.92 -5.82 12.68
CA SER A 36 -4.32 -6.04 12.31
C SER A 36 -4.63 -5.74 10.84
N TRP A 37 -3.90 -4.81 10.20
CA TRP A 37 -4.07 -4.51 8.77
C TRP A 37 -3.72 -5.69 7.84
N MET A 38 -3.01 -6.71 8.32
CA MET A 38 -2.63 -7.88 7.52
C MET A 38 -3.68 -8.99 7.57
N LEU A 39 -4.40 -9.14 8.68
CA LEU A 39 -5.20 -10.33 8.98
C LEU A 39 -6.61 -10.04 9.52
N GLY A 40 -6.86 -8.83 10.00
CA GLY A 40 -8.10 -8.45 10.64
C GLY A 40 -9.08 -7.82 9.66
N HIS A 41 -10.32 -8.32 9.65
CA HIS A 41 -11.44 -7.55 9.14
C HIS A 41 -11.61 -6.31 10.03
N VAL A 42 -11.71 -5.12 9.45
CA VAL A 42 -11.51 -3.87 10.21
C VAL A 42 -12.54 -3.69 11.33
N GLU A 43 -13.78 -4.09 11.09
CA GLU A 43 -14.91 -4.09 12.03
C GLU A 43 -14.81 -5.18 13.12
N MET A 44 -13.95 -6.19 12.94
CA MET A 44 -13.70 -7.24 13.94
C MET A 44 -12.47 -6.92 14.81
N ASN A 45 -11.73 -5.86 14.48
CA ASN A 45 -10.60 -5.44 15.28
C ASN A 45 -11.06 -4.84 16.61
N ARG A 46 -10.36 -5.20 17.68
CA ARG A 46 -10.46 -4.52 18.97
C ARG A 46 -9.37 -3.46 19.08
N TRP A 47 -9.74 -2.23 19.41
CA TRP A 47 -8.81 -1.12 19.57
C TRP A 47 -8.43 -0.92 21.03
N PRO A 48 -7.20 -0.49 21.36
CA PRO A 48 -6.86 -0.07 22.72
C PRO A 48 -7.89 0.92 23.28
N ALA A 49 -8.31 0.76 24.53
CA ALA A 49 -9.35 1.57 25.15
C ALA A 49 -9.00 3.07 25.22
N ASP A 50 -7.71 3.40 25.17
CA ASP A 50 -7.17 4.76 25.12
C ASP A 50 -7.03 5.32 23.68
N THR A 51 -7.47 4.56 22.67
CA THR A 51 -7.44 5.00 21.27
C THR A 51 -8.26 6.27 21.10
N HIS A 52 -7.63 7.31 20.55
CA HIS A 52 -8.29 8.59 20.32
C HIS A 52 -9.57 8.42 19.46
N PRO A 53 -10.71 9.04 19.81
CA PRO A 53 -11.99 8.85 19.09
C PRO A 53 -11.92 9.12 17.58
N THR A 54 -11.12 10.10 17.16
CA THR A 54 -10.88 10.39 15.74
C THR A 54 -10.28 9.20 14.98
N ILE A 55 -9.42 8.40 15.62
CA ILE A 55 -8.86 7.20 15.00
C ILE A 55 -9.95 6.17 14.80
N LEU A 56 -10.78 5.91 15.83
CA LEU A 56 -11.91 5.00 15.74
C LEU A 56 -12.88 5.40 14.64
N LYS A 57 -13.22 6.70 14.54
CA LYS A 57 -14.10 7.24 13.50
C LYS A 57 -13.65 6.87 12.08
N TYR A 58 -12.35 6.96 11.79
CA TYR A 58 -11.83 6.77 10.43
C TYR A 58 -11.27 5.38 10.16
N ARG A 59 -10.94 4.60 11.20
CA ARG A 59 -10.23 3.33 11.06
C ARG A 59 -10.98 2.12 11.60
N ALA A 60 -12.05 2.27 12.37
CA ALA A 60 -12.77 1.12 12.90
C ALA A 60 -13.75 0.48 11.89
N ASN A 61 -14.08 1.18 10.80
CA ASN A 61 -15.00 0.73 9.77
C ASN A 61 -14.46 1.05 8.38
N GLN A 62 -14.94 0.33 7.37
CA GLN A 62 -14.73 0.74 5.98
C GLN A 62 -15.41 2.10 5.70
N SER A 63 -14.70 2.96 4.96
CA SER A 63 -15.27 4.22 4.49
C SER A 63 -16.36 3.94 3.46
N GLN A 64 -17.54 4.52 3.69
CA GLN A 64 -18.70 4.39 2.80
C GLN A 64 -18.69 5.40 1.64
N ASP A 65 -17.90 6.46 1.78
CA ASP A 65 -17.77 7.59 0.85
C ASP A 65 -16.46 7.53 0.03
N ALA A 66 -15.67 6.47 0.19
CA ALA A 66 -14.46 6.26 -0.58
C ALA A 66 -14.78 6.12 -2.08
N VAL A 67 -14.18 6.99 -2.88
CA VAL A 67 -14.27 6.91 -4.34
C VAL A 67 -13.18 5.98 -4.85
N ASN A 68 -13.60 4.93 -5.56
CA ASN A 68 -12.67 4.00 -6.21
C ASN A 68 -11.89 4.71 -7.33
N SER A 69 -10.61 4.35 -7.47
CA SER A 69 -9.82 4.77 -8.63
C SER A 69 -10.50 4.33 -9.92
N ILE A 70 -10.42 5.16 -10.98
CA ILE A 70 -10.84 4.78 -12.33
C ILE A 70 -10.11 3.53 -12.86
N THR A 71 -8.94 3.22 -12.28
CA THR A 71 -8.12 2.04 -12.62
C THR A 71 -8.39 0.83 -11.71
N LEU A 72 -9.34 0.91 -10.77
CA LEU A 72 -9.58 -0.20 -9.83
C LEU A 72 -10.03 -1.47 -10.59
N GLY A 73 -9.26 -2.55 -10.44
CA GLY A 73 -9.50 -3.83 -11.11
C GLY A 73 -8.92 -3.95 -12.52
N PHE A 74 -8.26 -2.91 -13.04
CA PHE A 74 -7.45 -3.00 -14.26
C PHE A 74 -6.11 -3.69 -13.95
N ASN A 75 -5.70 -4.63 -14.81
CA ASN A 75 -4.40 -5.28 -14.74
C ASN A 75 -3.73 -5.16 -16.11
N PHE A 76 -2.53 -4.59 -16.14
CA PHE A 76 -1.75 -4.44 -17.37
C PHE A 76 -1.12 -5.77 -17.79
N ASP A 77 -1.35 -6.20 -19.04
CA ASP A 77 -0.67 -7.34 -19.64
C ASP A 77 0.57 -6.87 -20.42
N ALA A 78 1.75 -7.10 -19.85
CA ALA A 78 3.01 -6.73 -20.48
C ALA A 78 3.46 -7.69 -21.60
N SER A 79 2.72 -8.76 -21.92
CA SER A 79 3.19 -9.83 -22.83
C SER A 79 3.60 -9.31 -24.21
N LYS A 80 2.90 -8.29 -24.73
CA LYS A 80 3.19 -7.64 -26.03
C LYS A 80 4.41 -6.71 -26.03
N VAL A 81 4.87 -6.29 -24.85
CA VAL A 81 5.98 -5.34 -24.66
C VAL A 81 6.96 -5.86 -23.59
N SER A 82 7.09 -7.18 -23.46
CA SER A 82 7.80 -7.81 -22.33
C SER A 82 9.29 -7.46 -22.26
N VAL A 83 9.93 -7.28 -23.41
CA VAL A 83 11.34 -6.85 -23.52
C VAL A 83 11.49 -5.40 -23.05
N GLU A 84 10.71 -4.48 -23.62
CA GLU A 84 10.70 -3.08 -23.20
C GLU A 84 10.32 -2.90 -21.72
N TYR A 85 9.35 -3.68 -21.24
CA TYR A 85 8.93 -3.66 -19.84
C TYR A 85 10.07 -4.10 -18.91
N THR A 86 10.80 -5.15 -19.26
CA THR A 86 11.96 -5.62 -18.48
C THR A 86 13.10 -4.59 -18.49
N ASN A 87 13.39 -4.01 -19.66
CA ASN A 87 14.43 -2.99 -19.80
C ASN A 87 14.11 -1.72 -19.01
N THR A 88 12.86 -1.24 -19.09
CA THR A 88 12.40 -0.07 -18.35
C THR A 88 12.39 -0.30 -16.83
N LEU A 89 12.09 -1.52 -16.36
CA LEU A 89 12.21 -1.86 -14.94
C LEU A 89 13.67 -1.83 -14.45
N ALA A 90 14.60 -2.34 -15.26
CA ALA A 90 16.03 -2.26 -14.96
C ALA A 90 16.49 -0.79 -14.90
N GLU A 91 16.12 0.02 -15.90
CA GLU A 91 16.49 1.43 -15.97
C GLU A 91 15.83 2.28 -14.87
N PHE A 92 14.62 1.92 -14.43
CA PHE A 92 13.97 2.55 -13.29
C PHE A 92 14.82 2.39 -12.02
N ASN A 93 15.31 1.18 -11.75
CA ASN A 93 16.11 0.90 -10.56
C ASN A 93 17.45 1.64 -10.57
N THR A 94 18.07 1.84 -11.74
CA THR A 94 19.38 2.48 -11.86
C THR A 94 19.29 4.01 -11.89
N SER A 95 18.36 4.57 -12.65
CA SER A 95 18.31 6.01 -12.93
C SER A 95 17.20 6.76 -12.22
N ILE A 96 16.03 6.14 -11.97
CA ILE A 96 14.88 6.82 -11.34
C ILE A 96 14.85 6.62 -9.83
N LEU A 97 15.17 5.42 -9.33
CA LEU A 97 15.08 5.09 -7.90
C LEU A 97 15.95 6.01 -7.01
N PRO A 98 17.20 6.34 -7.36
CA PRO A 98 17.99 7.29 -6.56
C PRO A 98 17.39 8.69 -6.49
N ILE A 99 16.73 9.15 -7.57
CA ILE A 99 16.01 10.43 -7.62
C ILE A 99 14.78 10.36 -6.70
N LYS A 100 14.00 9.28 -6.81
CA LYS A 100 12.80 9.05 -5.97
C LYS A 100 13.14 9.01 -4.47
N LEU A 101 14.32 8.48 -4.12
CA LEU A 101 14.80 8.41 -2.74
C LEU A 101 15.46 9.72 -2.25
N GLY A 102 15.56 10.75 -3.10
CA GLY A 102 16.17 12.03 -2.76
C GLY A 102 17.70 12.00 -2.68
N LEU A 103 18.34 10.94 -3.18
CA LEU A 103 19.81 10.84 -3.24
C LEU A 103 20.41 11.70 -4.35
N LEU A 104 19.62 11.95 -5.41
CA LEU A 104 19.96 12.82 -6.52
C LEU A 104 18.89 13.92 -6.67
N GLY A 105 19.31 15.11 -7.09
CA GLY A 105 18.40 16.21 -7.37
C GLY A 105 17.51 15.94 -8.59
N TYR A 106 16.20 16.18 -8.46
CA TYR A 106 15.24 15.98 -9.54
C TYR A 106 15.58 16.84 -10.77
N GLU A 107 15.71 18.16 -10.59
CA GLU A 107 15.94 19.10 -11.71
C GLU A 107 17.21 18.80 -12.50
N THR A 108 18.26 18.31 -11.82
CA THR A 108 19.56 18.05 -12.45
C THR A 108 19.66 16.66 -13.07
N SER A 109 18.95 15.67 -12.51
CA SER A 109 19.15 14.25 -12.85
C SER A 109 18.00 13.65 -13.66
N PHE A 110 16.77 14.16 -13.47
CA PHE A 110 15.57 13.60 -14.10
C PHE A 110 15.58 13.70 -15.63
N PRO A 111 16.00 14.81 -16.28
CA PRO A 111 16.00 14.88 -17.75
C PRO A 111 16.83 13.77 -18.39
N ALA A 112 18.04 13.52 -17.87
CA ALA A 112 18.91 12.45 -18.38
C ALA A 112 18.35 11.05 -18.06
N ALA A 113 17.76 10.87 -16.87
CA ALA A 113 17.12 9.61 -16.50
C ALA A 113 15.91 9.28 -17.39
N LEU A 114 15.09 10.28 -17.73
CA LEU A 114 13.93 10.10 -18.61
C LEU A 114 14.36 9.68 -20.02
N GLU A 115 15.41 10.27 -20.57
CA GLU A 115 15.90 9.88 -21.89
C GLU A 115 16.41 8.43 -21.91
N LYS A 116 17.06 7.97 -20.84
CA LYS A 116 17.42 6.56 -20.69
C LYS A 116 16.20 5.65 -20.59
N MET A 117 15.17 6.05 -19.83
CA MET A 117 13.92 5.30 -19.74
C MET A 117 13.24 5.17 -21.12
N LYS A 118 13.19 6.25 -21.91
CA LYS A 118 12.67 6.22 -23.28
C LYS A 118 13.50 5.30 -24.18
N ALA A 119 14.83 5.39 -24.11
CA ALA A 119 15.73 4.49 -24.84
C ALA A 119 15.53 3.02 -24.45
N ALA A 120 15.16 2.74 -23.20
CA ALA A 120 14.81 1.41 -22.71
C ALA A 120 13.43 0.91 -23.19
N GLY A 121 12.61 1.78 -23.81
CA GLY A 121 11.31 1.43 -24.38
C GLY A 121 10.09 1.96 -23.63
N LEU A 122 10.26 2.94 -22.73
CA LEU A 122 9.16 3.51 -21.92
C LEU A 122 7.96 3.93 -22.78
N ASP A 123 8.17 4.61 -23.90
CA ASP A 123 7.08 5.12 -24.74
C ASP A 123 6.20 3.98 -25.30
N LYS A 124 6.80 2.83 -25.63
CA LYS A 124 6.06 1.66 -26.10
C LYS A 124 5.22 1.03 -24.98
N VAL A 125 5.78 0.93 -23.78
CA VAL A 125 5.07 0.40 -22.60
C VAL A 125 3.88 1.29 -22.26
N VAL A 126 4.08 2.62 -22.28
CA VAL A 126 3.00 3.59 -22.02
C VAL A 126 1.92 3.52 -23.09
N ALA A 127 2.29 3.43 -24.37
CA ALA A 127 1.32 3.31 -25.46
C ALA A 127 0.46 2.03 -25.36
N GLU A 128 1.07 0.90 -24.98
CA GLU A 128 0.35 -0.36 -24.78
C GLU A 128 -0.54 -0.33 -23.53
N PHE A 129 -0.07 0.28 -22.44
CA PHE A 129 -0.89 0.54 -21.25
C PHE A 129 -2.12 1.37 -21.61
N ASP A 130 -1.93 2.49 -22.33
CA ASP A 130 -3.02 3.37 -22.75
C ASP A 130 -4.04 2.65 -23.63
N ARG A 131 -3.57 1.80 -24.55
CA ARG A 131 -4.44 0.99 -25.41
C ARG A 131 -5.28 0.03 -24.58
N GLN A 132 -4.66 -0.76 -23.70
CA GLN A 132 -5.34 -1.73 -22.86
C GLN A 132 -6.30 -1.06 -21.87
N PHE A 133 -5.90 0.07 -21.29
CA PHE A 133 -6.72 0.80 -20.33
C PHE A 133 -7.98 1.36 -21.00
N LYS A 134 -7.85 1.95 -22.20
CA LYS A 134 -9.01 2.44 -22.99
C LYS A 134 -9.93 1.30 -23.41
N GLU A 135 -9.36 0.17 -23.85
CA GLU A 135 -10.14 -1.03 -24.20
C GLU A 135 -10.92 -1.55 -22.99
N TRP A 136 -10.26 -1.69 -21.83
CA TRP A 136 -10.90 -2.13 -20.59
C TRP A 136 -11.97 -1.17 -20.10
N LEU A 137 -11.75 0.15 -20.16
CA LEU A 137 -12.76 1.15 -19.83
C LEU A 137 -14.00 1.03 -20.72
N GLY A 138 -13.84 0.66 -22.00
CA GLY A 138 -14.96 0.42 -22.92
C GLY A 138 -15.78 -0.84 -22.61
N THR A 139 -15.29 -1.71 -21.72
CA THR A 139 -16.00 -2.92 -21.25
C THR A 139 -16.76 -2.71 -19.93
N LYS A 140 -16.68 -1.52 -19.34
CA LYS A 140 -17.31 -1.17 -18.06
C LYS A 140 -18.71 -0.59 -18.23
#